data_AF-A0A8T6SM36-F1
#
_entry.id   AF-A0A8T6SM36-F1
#
_cell.length_a   1.000
_cell.length_b   1.000
_cell.length_c   1.000
_cell.angle_alpha   90.00
_cell.angle_beta   90.00
_cell.angle_gamma   90.00
#
_symmetry.space_group_name_H-M   'P 1'
#
loop_
_entity.id
_entity.type
_entity.pdbx_description
1 polymer ?
#
loop_
_entity_poly.entity_id
_entity_poly.type
_entity_poly.pdbx_seq_one_letter_code
_entity_poly.pdbx_strand_id
1 'polypeptide(L)'
;MSSSSLILPYVVEDEDRKKPFTRDMEAAAVLCLAEAKRKKPGILGAPPESLSFVSKMHYPLWAIPWENECVVVDGLGILSHTIVHMKPPDVKLFVEDLKRSKTARELFRSALKSHSKTFEDFVETTRVSMNTIVANREILSTISRYIEQGLILKKGATEPVTSIPLKLDEKAAMERAENLFNRWKLIQSEKKGLRYAINVLHEETKLHEQKIVGEIEQMWETFEDKISRLKSEVEERIEQLTTERDVKIKRIFKVSERELKVALKERAKDEQKLEKLERDKHVYQKRKQIRKSRGDETGVTYW
;
A
#
# COMPACT_ATOMS: atom_id res chain seq x y z
N MET A 1 -35.44 -16.61 36.95
CA MET A 1 -34.58 -17.74 36.53
C MET A 1 -33.94 -18.34 37.77
N SER A 2 -33.72 -19.65 37.83
CA SER A 2 -33.02 -20.27 38.97
C SER A 2 -31.58 -19.76 39.00
N SER A 3 -31.24 -18.91 39.98
CA SER A 3 -29.88 -18.40 40.14
C SER A 3 -28.97 -19.55 40.60
N SER A 4 -28.27 -20.17 39.66
CA SER A 4 -27.20 -21.11 39.97
C SER A 4 -26.01 -20.33 40.53
N SER A 5 -25.80 -20.41 41.84
CA SER A 5 -24.61 -19.85 42.47
C SER A 5 -23.43 -20.80 42.33
N LEU A 6 -22.29 -20.27 41.88
CA LEU A 6 -21.02 -20.96 41.80
C LEU A 6 -20.09 -20.39 42.86
N ILE A 7 -19.46 -21.27 43.65
CA ILE A 7 -18.57 -20.86 44.73
C ILE A 7 -17.17 -21.37 44.41
N LEU A 8 -16.27 -20.41 44.25
CA LEU A 8 -14.85 -20.66 44.04
C LEU A 8 -14.13 -20.79 45.38
N PRO A 9 -13.21 -21.76 45.54
CA PRO A 9 -12.44 -21.90 46.76
C PRO A 9 -11.44 -20.74 46.91
N TYR A 10 -11.20 -20.34 48.15
CA TYR A 10 -10.15 -19.36 48.47
C TYR A 10 -8.75 -19.94 48.28
N VAL A 11 -8.56 -21.23 48.61
CA VAL A 11 -7.31 -21.97 48.45
C VAL A 11 -7.53 -23.18 47.58
N VAL A 12 -6.61 -23.41 46.64
CA VAL A 12 -6.53 -24.63 45.85
C VAL A 12 -5.34 -25.44 46.36
N GLU A 13 -5.56 -26.73 46.59
CA GLU A 13 -4.51 -27.63 47.03
C GLU A 13 -3.51 -27.90 45.90
N ASP A 14 -2.22 -27.85 46.23
CA ASP A 14 -1.16 -28.24 45.30
C ASP A 14 -1.20 -29.76 45.07
N GLU A 15 -1.08 -30.20 43.82
CA GLU A 15 -1.10 -31.63 43.46
C GLU A 15 0.04 -32.40 44.14
N ASP A 16 1.18 -31.75 44.40
CA ASP A 16 2.36 -32.36 45.04
C ASP A 16 2.24 -32.45 46.57
N ARG A 17 1.12 -31.99 47.14
CA ARG A 17 0.93 -31.92 48.58
C ARG A 17 0.64 -33.29 49.19
N LYS A 18 1.50 -33.72 50.11
CA LYS A 18 1.37 -35.02 50.79
C LYS A 18 0.26 -35.12 51.85
N LYS A 19 -0.31 -34.00 52.30
CA LYS A 19 -1.32 -33.94 53.36
C LYS A 19 -2.43 -32.97 52.99
N PRO A 20 -3.72 -33.31 53.16
CA PRO A 20 -4.85 -32.43 52.86
C PRO A 20 -4.70 -31.02 53.44
N PHE A 21 -5.10 -29.99 52.68
CA PHE A 21 -5.24 -28.65 53.23
C PHE A 21 -6.51 -28.54 54.08
N THR A 22 -6.37 -28.27 55.38
CA THR A 22 -7.49 -28.19 56.31
C THR A 22 -7.95 -26.76 56.53
N ARG A 23 -9.17 -26.59 57.07
CA ARG A 23 -9.70 -25.27 57.45
C ARG A 23 -8.87 -24.57 58.51
N ASP A 24 -8.31 -25.31 59.46
CA ASP A 24 -7.42 -24.72 60.48
C ASP A 24 -6.14 -24.17 59.85
N MET A 25 -5.64 -24.85 58.79
CA MET A 25 -4.50 -24.35 58.02
C MET A 25 -4.87 -23.10 57.21
N GLU A 26 -6.07 -23.04 56.63
CA GLU A 26 -6.60 -21.83 55.99
C GLU A 26 -6.70 -20.67 56.97
N ALA A 27 -7.33 -20.89 58.13
CA ALA A 27 -7.52 -19.89 59.16
C ALA A 27 -6.17 -19.41 59.73
N ALA A 28 -5.24 -20.33 60.02
CA ALA A 28 -3.90 -19.98 60.49
C ALA A 28 -3.11 -19.18 59.44
N ALA A 29 -3.21 -19.54 58.16
CA ALA A 29 -2.56 -18.78 57.08
C ALA A 29 -3.13 -17.36 56.96
N VAL A 30 -4.46 -17.21 56.99
CA VAL A 30 -5.13 -15.91 56.96
C VAL A 30 -4.76 -15.06 58.19
N LEU A 31 -4.73 -15.68 59.38
CA LEU A 31 -4.32 -15.04 60.62
C LEU A 31 -2.87 -14.53 60.54
N CYS A 32 -1.94 -15.37 60.09
CA CYS A 32 -0.54 -14.98 59.89
C CYS A 32 -0.40 -13.83 58.87
N LEU A 33 -1.15 -13.87 57.77
CA LEU A 33 -1.15 -12.79 56.77
C LEU A 33 -1.70 -11.47 57.33
N ALA A 34 -2.76 -11.55 58.16
CA ALA A 34 -3.33 -10.38 58.82
C ALA A 34 -2.34 -9.78 59.83
N GLU A 35 -1.75 -10.59 60.70
CA GLU A 35 -0.74 -10.15 61.68
C GLU A 35 0.52 -9.58 61.01
N ALA A 36 0.95 -10.15 59.89
CA ALA A 36 2.10 -9.65 59.14
C ALA A 36 1.87 -8.24 58.54
N LYS A 37 0.62 -7.94 58.16
CA LYS A 37 0.22 -6.63 57.61
C LYS A 37 -0.23 -5.63 58.68
N ARG A 38 -0.43 -6.08 59.91
CA ARG A 38 -0.86 -5.26 61.04
C ARG A 38 0.13 -4.14 61.32
N LYS A 39 -0.38 -2.93 61.59
CA LYS A 39 0.45 -1.80 61.99
C LYS A 39 0.99 -2.04 63.40
N LYS A 40 2.29 -2.25 63.51
CA LYS A 40 2.99 -2.36 64.79
C LYS A 40 3.14 -0.98 65.42
N PRO A 41 3.16 -0.88 66.77
CA PRO A 41 3.34 0.39 67.44
C PRO A 41 4.67 1.03 67.02
N GLY A 42 4.59 2.26 66.53
CA GLY A 42 5.76 3.10 66.26
C GLY A 42 6.19 3.87 67.52
N ILE A 43 7.35 4.53 67.44
CA ILE A 43 7.92 5.34 68.53
C ILE A 43 6.96 6.47 68.98
N LEU A 44 6.06 6.92 68.10
CA LEU A 44 5.09 8.00 68.33
C LEU A 44 3.80 7.58 69.07
N GLY A 45 3.74 6.39 69.69
CA GLY A 45 2.73 6.08 70.70
C GLY A 45 1.29 5.83 70.20
N ALA A 46 1.09 5.55 68.91
CA ALA A 46 -0.20 5.06 68.44
C ALA A 46 -0.50 3.69 69.10
N PRO A 47 -1.73 3.46 69.61
CA PRO A 47 -2.08 2.18 70.20
C PRO A 47 -1.92 1.06 69.17
N PRO A 48 -1.39 -0.11 69.58
CA PRO A 48 -1.23 -1.23 68.68
C PRO A 48 -2.59 -1.63 68.12
N GLU A 49 -2.68 -1.79 66.80
CA GLU A 49 -3.85 -2.42 66.17
C GLU A 49 -4.04 -3.81 66.80
N SER A 50 -5.26 -4.22 67.15
CA SER A 50 -5.52 -5.54 67.74
C SER A 50 -6.46 -6.33 66.85
N LEU A 51 -6.11 -7.58 66.52
CA LEU A 51 -6.97 -8.46 65.76
C LEU A 51 -7.96 -9.18 66.69
N SER A 52 -9.23 -8.79 66.65
CA SER A 52 -10.25 -9.36 67.55
C SER A 52 -10.89 -10.65 67.03
N PHE A 53 -11.06 -10.78 65.71
CA PHE A 53 -11.61 -12.00 65.08
C PHE A 53 -11.24 -12.05 63.58
N VAL A 54 -11.36 -13.24 63.00
CA VAL A 54 -11.23 -13.49 61.55
C VAL A 54 -12.54 -14.10 61.06
N SER A 55 -13.11 -13.54 59.99
CA SER A 55 -14.34 -14.05 59.38
C SER A 55 -14.13 -14.35 57.90
N LYS A 56 -14.64 -15.50 57.44
CA LYS A 56 -14.65 -15.88 56.03
C LYS A 56 -15.95 -15.42 55.38
N MET A 57 -15.83 -14.57 54.36
CA MET A 57 -16.96 -14.08 53.56
C MET A 57 -16.67 -14.25 52.08
N HIS A 58 -17.70 -14.57 51.30
CA HIS A 58 -17.58 -14.69 49.85
C HIS A 58 -17.72 -13.32 49.19
N TYR A 59 -16.84 -13.06 48.21
CA TYR A 59 -16.92 -11.86 47.39
C TYR A 59 -17.98 -12.05 46.29
N PRO A 60 -19.02 -11.20 46.20
CA PRO A 60 -20.08 -11.38 45.22
C PRO A 60 -19.63 -10.90 43.83
N LEU A 61 -19.65 -11.82 42.86
CA LEU A 61 -19.49 -11.53 41.44
C LEU A 61 -20.73 -11.97 40.67
N TRP A 62 -21.14 -11.17 39.70
CA TRP A 62 -22.14 -11.54 38.70
C TRP A 62 -21.44 -12.03 37.45
N ALA A 63 -21.85 -13.17 36.91
CA ALA A 63 -21.47 -13.62 35.58
C ALA A 63 -22.68 -13.40 34.66
N ILE A 64 -22.63 -12.33 33.86
CA ILE A 64 -23.70 -12.00 32.92
C ILE A 64 -23.39 -12.69 31.58
N PRO A 65 -24.24 -13.59 31.09
CA PRO A 65 -24.01 -14.28 29.82
C PRO A 65 -23.87 -13.30 28.66
N TRP A 66 -22.88 -13.52 27.79
CA TRP A 66 -22.71 -12.75 26.57
C TRP A 66 -22.19 -13.66 25.45
N GLU A 67 -23.07 -13.98 24.49
CA GLU A 67 -22.81 -14.97 23.44
C GLU A 67 -22.37 -16.33 24.03
N ASN A 68 -21.17 -16.81 23.69
CA ASN A 68 -20.59 -18.04 24.23
C ASN A 68 -19.67 -17.79 25.43
N GLU A 69 -19.62 -16.56 25.93
CA GLU A 69 -18.78 -16.12 27.06
C GLU A 69 -19.64 -15.48 28.16
N CYS A 70 -18.99 -14.85 29.14
CA CYS A 70 -19.67 -14.06 30.15
C CYS A 70 -18.88 -12.79 30.50
N VAL A 71 -19.62 -11.75 30.86
CA VAL A 71 -19.07 -10.53 31.45
C VAL A 71 -19.10 -10.68 32.97
N VAL A 72 -17.93 -10.55 33.59
CA VAL A 72 -17.81 -10.58 35.05
C VAL A 72 -18.01 -9.17 35.61
N VAL A 73 -19.01 -9.03 36.47
CA VAL A 73 -19.37 -7.76 37.12
C VAL A 73 -19.18 -7.89 38.63
N ASP A 74 -18.49 -6.92 39.21
CA ASP A 74 -18.27 -6.78 40.64
C ASP A 74 -19.56 -6.39 41.38
N GLY A 75 -20.09 -7.31 42.19
CA GLY A 75 -21.31 -7.13 42.98
C GLY A 75 -21.16 -6.14 44.15
N LEU A 76 -19.93 -5.76 44.53
CA LEU A 76 -19.66 -4.71 45.52
C LEU A 76 -19.41 -3.34 44.90
N GLY A 77 -19.20 -3.28 43.58
CA GLY A 77 -18.91 -2.05 42.85
C GLY A 77 -17.65 -1.32 43.30
N ILE A 78 -16.63 -2.05 43.75
CA ILE A 78 -15.31 -1.55 44.14
C ILE A 78 -14.42 -1.40 42.90
N LEU A 79 -14.48 -2.38 42.01
CA LEU A 79 -13.67 -2.44 40.81
C LEU A 79 -14.24 -1.50 39.74
N SER A 80 -13.35 -0.86 39.00
CA SER A 80 -13.67 -0.06 37.82
C SER A 80 -12.54 -0.16 36.81
N HIS A 81 -12.89 -0.10 35.53
CA HIS A 81 -11.92 -0.07 34.44
C HIS A 81 -12.20 1.13 33.54
N THR A 82 -11.16 1.80 33.04
CA THR A 82 -11.33 2.90 32.10
C THR A 82 -10.96 2.44 30.70
N ILE A 83 -11.91 2.55 29.76
CA ILE A 83 -11.68 2.34 28.34
C ILE A 83 -11.38 3.68 27.68
N VAL A 84 -10.39 3.71 26.80
CA VAL A 84 -10.12 4.85 25.93
C VAL A 84 -10.81 4.58 24.60
N HIS A 85 -11.84 5.38 24.28
CA HIS A 85 -12.50 5.34 22.97
C HIS A 85 -11.95 6.46 22.09
N MET A 86 -11.49 6.10 20.91
CA MET A 86 -10.95 7.02 19.91
C MET A 86 -11.92 7.08 18.73
N LYS A 87 -12.64 8.19 18.59
CA LYS A 87 -13.68 8.36 17.58
C LYS A 87 -13.04 8.62 16.21
N PRO A 88 -13.32 7.79 15.19
CA PRO A 88 -12.77 8.01 13.87
C PRO A 88 -13.36 9.26 13.19
N PRO A 89 -12.65 9.83 12.20
CA PRO A 89 -13.18 10.82 11.28
C PRO A 89 -14.44 10.35 10.53
N ASP A 90 -15.14 11.28 9.87
CA ASP A 90 -16.35 10.96 9.10
C ASP A 90 -16.03 10.09 7.88
N VAL A 91 -16.13 8.78 8.10
CA VAL A 91 -15.93 7.75 7.08
C VAL A 91 -16.96 7.85 5.97
N LYS A 92 -18.20 8.27 6.29
CA LYS A 92 -19.28 8.32 5.32
C LYS A 92 -19.02 9.43 4.30
N LEU A 93 -18.67 10.62 4.78
CA LEU A 93 -18.31 11.75 3.91
C LEU A 93 -17.17 11.38 2.96
N PHE A 94 -16.10 10.78 3.48
CA PHE A 94 -14.97 10.32 2.67
C PHE A 94 -15.40 9.35 1.56
N VAL A 95 -16.22 8.34 1.89
CA VAL A 95 -16.71 7.36 0.92
C VAL A 95 -17.60 8.00 -0.15
N GLU A 96 -18.48 8.93 0.25
CA GLU A 96 -19.36 9.63 -0.69
C GLU A 96 -18.56 10.49 -1.69
N ASP A 97 -17.54 11.19 -1.22
CA ASP A 97 -16.66 11.99 -2.07
C ASP A 97 -15.85 11.13 -3.05
N LEU A 98 -15.32 9.99 -2.60
CA LEU A 98 -14.66 9.02 -3.49
C LEU A 98 -15.61 8.53 -4.58
N LYS A 99 -16.81 8.07 -4.21
CA LYS A 99 -17.79 7.55 -5.18
C LYS A 99 -18.26 8.61 -6.17
N ARG A 100 -18.48 9.85 -5.72
CA ARG A 100 -18.89 10.96 -6.59
C ARG A 100 -17.81 11.29 -7.63
N SER A 101 -16.56 11.01 -7.31
CA SER A 101 -15.40 11.31 -8.15
C SER A 101 -15.00 10.20 -9.13
N LYS A 102 -15.78 9.12 -9.22
CA LYS A 102 -15.55 7.94 -10.08
C LYS A 102 -15.32 8.25 -11.56
N THR A 103 -16.04 9.23 -12.11
CA THR A 103 -16.09 9.47 -13.55
C THR A 103 -14.90 10.27 -14.05
N ALA A 104 -14.47 11.30 -13.32
CA ALA A 104 -13.45 12.26 -13.75
C ALA A 104 -12.19 12.24 -12.87
N ARG A 105 -11.03 12.10 -13.51
CA ARG A 105 -9.72 12.03 -12.83
C ARG A 105 -9.44 13.25 -11.94
N GLU A 106 -9.77 14.45 -12.42
CA GLU A 106 -9.56 15.68 -11.64
C GLU A 106 -10.40 15.74 -10.37
N LEU A 107 -11.65 15.26 -10.44
CA LEU A 107 -12.50 15.16 -9.26
C LEU A 107 -11.93 14.14 -8.27
N PHE A 108 -11.42 13.00 -8.75
CA PHE A 108 -10.83 11.97 -7.90
C PHE A 108 -9.58 12.48 -7.20
N ARG A 109 -8.67 13.13 -7.95
CA ARG A 109 -7.49 13.78 -7.38
C ARG A 109 -7.86 14.86 -6.36
N SER A 110 -8.90 15.65 -6.64
CA SER A 110 -9.38 16.68 -5.72
C SER A 110 -9.93 16.07 -4.42
N ALA A 111 -10.71 14.98 -4.51
CA ALA A 111 -11.23 14.26 -3.35
C ALA A 111 -10.11 13.64 -2.50
N LEU A 112 -9.10 13.04 -3.13
CA LEU A 112 -7.93 12.53 -2.41
C LEU A 112 -7.17 13.66 -1.69
N LYS A 113 -7.01 14.81 -2.36
CA LYS A 113 -6.32 15.97 -1.79
C LYS A 113 -7.08 16.56 -0.61
N SER A 114 -8.41 16.71 -0.70
CA SER A 114 -9.25 17.24 0.38
C SER A 114 -9.22 16.35 1.61
N HIS A 115 -9.04 15.03 1.44
CA HIS A 115 -8.99 14.06 2.53
C HIS A 115 -7.60 13.61 2.96
N SER A 116 -6.53 14.20 2.41
CA SER A 116 -5.14 13.81 2.68
C SER A 116 -4.75 13.79 4.16
N LYS A 117 -5.40 14.62 4.99
CA LYS A 117 -5.19 14.70 6.45
C LYS A 117 -6.38 14.21 7.27
N THR A 118 -7.48 13.81 6.64
CA THR A 118 -8.72 13.46 7.35
C THR A 118 -8.50 12.33 8.35
N PHE A 119 -7.66 11.36 8.01
CA PHE A 119 -7.38 10.17 8.83
C PHE A 119 -5.98 10.18 9.47
N GLU A 120 -5.35 11.36 9.59
CA GLU A 120 -4.05 11.50 10.27
C GLU A 120 -4.17 11.26 11.79
N ASP A 121 -5.31 11.63 12.37
CA ASP A 121 -5.62 11.41 13.79
C ASP A 121 -7.13 11.16 13.99
N PHE A 122 -7.51 10.79 15.21
CA PHE A 122 -8.89 10.67 15.65
C PHE A 122 -9.51 12.05 15.91
N VAL A 123 -10.83 12.16 15.72
CA VAL A 123 -11.56 13.42 15.96
C VAL A 123 -11.67 13.71 17.45
N GLU A 124 -11.80 12.65 18.25
CA GLU A 124 -12.00 12.77 19.69
C GLU A 124 -11.42 11.55 20.39
N THR A 125 -10.82 11.77 21.56
CA THR A 125 -10.42 10.69 22.48
C THR A 125 -11.16 10.87 23.79
N THR A 126 -12.06 9.93 24.10
CA THR A 126 -12.90 9.98 25.29
C THR A 126 -12.51 8.86 26.26
N ARG A 127 -12.30 9.20 27.53
CA ARG A 127 -12.11 8.22 28.60
C ARG A 127 -13.46 7.83 29.18
N VAL A 128 -13.74 6.54 29.17
CA VAL A 128 -15.03 5.99 29.57
C VAL A 128 -14.82 5.06 30.75
N SER A 129 -15.39 5.42 31.90
CA SER A 129 -15.38 4.57 33.08
C SER A 129 -16.40 3.45 32.97
N MET A 130 -15.92 2.21 33.04
CA MET A 130 -16.67 0.97 33.19
C MET A 130 -16.68 0.59 34.66
N ASN A 131 -17.55 1.25 35.41
CA ASN A 131 -17.75 0.92 36.81
C ASN A 131 -18.22 -0.53 36.93
N THR A 132 -17.72 -1.21 37.95
CA THR A 132 -18.06 -2.58 38.31
C THR A 132 -17.66 -3.66 37.30
N ILE A 133 -17.08 -3.33 36.14
CA ILE A 133 -16.59 -4.34 35.20
C ILE A 133 -15.22 -4.86 35.65
N VAL A 134 -15.10 -6.18 35.76
CA VAL A 134 -13.82 -6.83 36.06
C VAL A 134 -13.02 -6.99 34.78
N ALA A 135 -12.01 -6.13 34.58
CA ALA A 135 -11.13 -6.17 33.41
C ALA A 135 -9.72 -6.71 33.73
N ASN A 136 -9.43 -7.04 34.99
CA ASN A 136 -8.11 -7.55 35.39
C ASN A 136 -7.91 -8.96 34.82
N ARG A 137 -6.93 -9.10 33.94
CA ARG A 137 -6.63 -10.35 33.24
C ARG A 137 -6.24 -11.49 34.19
N GLU A 138 -5.49 -11.20 35.25
CA GLU A 138 -5.07 -12.21 36.23
C GLU A 138 -6.28 -12.77 36.99
N ILE A 139 -7.19 -11.89 37.43
CA ILE A 139 -8.44 -12.29 38.09
C ILE A 139 -9.30 -13.14 37.15
N LEU A 140 -9.54 -12.66 35.92
CA LEU A 140 -10.36 -13.39 34.93
C LEU A 140 -9.75 -14.75 34.57
N SER A 141 -8.43 -14.81 34.37
CA SER A 141 -7.74 -16.07 34.06
C SER A 141 -7.77 -17.06 35.24
N THR A 142 -7.67 -16.57 36.47
CA THR A 142 -7.77 -17.40 37.67
C THR A 142 -9.18 -17.97 37.82
N ILE A 143 -10.20 -17.14 37.61
CA ILE A 143 -11.60 -17.58 37.62
C ILE A 143 -11.83 -18.64 36.54
N SER A 144 -11.39 -18.40 35.29
CA SER A 144 -11.52 -19.36 34.19
C SER A 144 -10.86 -20.69 34.53
N ARG A 145 -9.62 -20.65 35.03
CA ARG A 145 -8.87 -21.85 35.43
C ARG A 145 -9.61 -22.66 36.50
N TYR A 146 -10.18 -22.01 37.51
CA TYR A 146 -10.92 -22.72 38.55
C TYR A 146 -12.19 -23.37 38.01
N ILE A 147 -12.89 -22.70 37.09
CA ILE A 147 -14.09 -23.23 36.44
C ILE A 147 -13.73 -24.45 35.57
N GLU A 148 -12.68 -24.33 34.74
CA GLU A 148 -12.19 -25.39 33.85
C GLU A 148 -11.70 -26.63 34.62
N GLN A 149 -11.02 -26.43 35.74
CA GLN A 149 -10.56 -27.51 36.61
C GLN A 149 -11.70 -28.13 37.45
N GLY A 150 -12.93 -27.60 37.34
CA GLY A 150 -14.07 -28.09 38.12
C GLY A 150 -13.88 -27.89 39.63
N LEU A 151 -13.02 -26.95 40.04
CA LEU A 151 -12.75 -26.59 41.44
C LEU A 151 -13.91 -25.76 42.00
N ILE A 152 -15.09 -26.34 41.99
CA ILE A 152 -16.33 -25.74 42.46
C ILE A 152 -16.72 -26.43 43.77
N LEU A 153 -16.96 -25.65 44.81
CA LEU A 153 -17.49 -26.20 46.05
C LEU A 153 -18.91 -26.73 45.80
N LYS A 154 -19.12 -28.05 45.99
CA LYS A 154 -20.44 -28.66 45.86
C LYS A 154 -21.43 -27.99 46.81
N LYS A 155 -22.65 -27.75 46.34
CA LYS A 155 -23.79 -27.11 47.04
C LYS A 155 -24.33 -27.90 48.26
N GLY A 156 -23.51 -28.73 48.90
CA GLY A 156 -23.86 -29.61 50.02
C GLY A 156 -22.84 -29.62 51.16
N ALA A 157 -21.87 -28.70 51.17
CA ALA A 157 -21.14 -28.43 52.41
C ALA A 157 -22.12 -27.81 53.41
N THR A 158 -22.25 -28.40 54.59
CA THR A 158 -23.20 -28.11 55.68
C THR A 158 -23.15 -26.69 56.25
N GLU A 159 -22.42 -25.76 55.64
CA GLU A 159 -22.24 -24.40 56.14
C GLU A 159 -23.01 -23.38 55.30
N PRO A 160 -23.74 -22.45 55.96
CA PRO A 160 -24.37 -21.34 55.27
C PRO A 160 -23.29 -20.47 54.63
N VAL A 161 -23.39 -20.31 53.31
CA VAL A 161 -22.52 -19.46 52.50
C VAL A 161 -22.77 -18.01 52.90
N THR A 162 -21.91 -17.48 53.76
CA THR A 162 -21.96 -16.06 54.15
C THR A 162 -21.30 -15.25 53.05
N SER A 163 -22.10 -14.51 52.29
CA SER A 163 -21.63 -13.55 51.29
C SER A 163 -21.62 -12.15 51.88
N ILE A 164 -20.69 -11.31 51.42
CA ILE A 164 -20.81 -9.87 51.65
C ILE A 164 -22.13 -9.40 51.00
N PRO A 165 -22.93 -8.54 51.66
CA PRO A 165 -24.15 -8.01 51.08
C PRO A 165 -23.89 -7.39 49.71
N LEU A 166 -24.66 -7.82 48.70
CA LEU A 166 -24.56 -7.25 47.36
C LEU A 166 -24.95 -5.78 47.40
N LYS A 167 -24.12 -4.93 46.78
CA LYS A 167 -24.43 -3.53 46.53
C LYS A 167 -25.09 -3.33 45.17
N LEU A 168 -24.88 -4.28 44.26
CA LEU A 168 -25.42 -4.28 42.91
C LEU A 168 -26.40 -5.44 42.74
N ASP A 169 -27.66 -5.13 42.44
CA ASP A 169 -28.66 -6.15 42.09
C ASP A 169 -28.43 -6.70 40.67
N GLU A 170 -29.14 -7.77 40.34
CA GLU A 170 -29.03 -8.47 39.05
C GLU A 170 -29.35 -7.54 37.86
N LYS A 171 -30.38 -6.70 37.99
CA LYS A 171 -30.81 -5.79 36.92
C LYS A 171 -29.74 -4.74 36.63
N ALA A 172 -29.17 -4.15 37.69
CA ALA A 172 -28.09 -3.20 37.58
C ALA A 172 -26.83 -3.86 37.00
N ALA A 173 -26.50 -5.09 37.41
CA ALA A 173 -25.38 -5.84 36.81
C ALA A 173 -25.57 -6.08 35.31
N MET A 174 -26.79 -6.44 34.88
CA MET A 174 -27.15 -6.63 33.48
C MET A 174 -27.02 -5.32 32.68
N GLU A 175 -27.47 -4.18 33.23
CA GLU A 175 -27.32 -2.86 32.61
C GLU A 175 -25.84 -2.48 32.40
N ARG A 176 -24.97 -2.80 33.37
CA ARG A 176 -23.52 -2.57 33.25
C ARG A 176 -22.91 -3.40 32.12
N ALA A 177 -23.28 -4.67 32.01
CA ALA A 177 -22.84 -5.54 30.93
C ALA A 177 -23.37 -5.07 29.56
N GLU A 178 -24.62 -4.63 29.48
CA GLU A 178 -25.21 -4.09 28.25
C GLU A 178 -24.50 -2.82 27.77
N ASN A 179 -24.07 -1.93 28.69
CA ASN A 179 -23.28 -0.76 28.34
C ASN A 179 -21.95 -1.14 27.67
N LEU A 180 -21.23 -2.12 28.24
CA LEU A 180 -20.00 -2.65 27.65
C LEU A 180 -20.27 -3.23 26.24
N PHE A 181 -21.34 -4.00 26.09
CA PHE A 181 -21.72 -4.60 24.82
C PHE A 181 -22.05 -3.57 23.75
N ASN A 182 -22.85 -2.55 24.08
CA ASN A 182 -23.20 -1.48 23.15
C ASN A 182 -21.97 -0.73 22.66
N ARG A 183 -20.97 -0.54 23.52
CA ARG A 183 -19.69 0.07 23.14
C ARG A 183 -18.83 -0.83 22.28
N TRP A 184 -18.76 -2.12 22.60
CA TRP A 184 -18.09 -3.09 21.75
C TRP A 184 -18.72 -3.10 20.35
N LYS A 185 -20.05 -3.11 20.24
CA LYS A 185 -20.79 -3.02 18.97
C LYS A 185 -20.46 -1.74 18.19
N LEU A 186 -20.42 -0.60 18.88
CA LEU A 186 -20.05 0.68 18.28
C LEU A 186 -18.65 0.59 17.65
N ILE A 187 -17.65 0.14 18.41
CA ILE A 187 -16.26 -0.01 17.93
C ILE A 187 -16.18 -0.99 16.74
N GLN A 188 -16.91 -2.11 16.79
CA GLN A 188 -16.96 -3.05 15.66
C GLN A 188 -17.59 -2.42 14.41
N SER A 189 -18.62 -1.60 14.56
CA SER A 189 -19.26 -0.88 13.44
C SER A 189 -18.31 0.15 12.83
N GLU A 190 -17.59 0.91 13.66
CA GLU A 190 -16.58 1.89 13.24
C GLU A 190 -15.43 1.19 12.48
N LYS A 191 -14.92 0.08 13.01
CA LYS A 191 -13.91 -0.75 12.34
C LYS A 191 -14.39 -1.27 10.98
N LYS A 192 -15.64 -1.72 10.89
CA LYS A 192 -16.25 -2.17 9.62
C LYS A 192 -16.37 -1.02 8.62
N GLY A 193 -16.77 0.17 9.08
CA GLY A 193 -16.84 1.38 8.27
C GLY A 193 -15.48 1.76 7.68
N LEU A 194 -14.44 1.80 8.51
CA LEU A 194 -13.07 2.08 8.04
C LEU A 194 -12.60 1.06 7.00
N ARG A 195 -12.85 -0.23 7.23
CA ARG A 195 -12.51 -1.28 6.25
C ARG A 195 -13.26 -1.10 4.93
N TYR A 196 -14.53 -0.70 5.00
CA TYR A 196 -15.31 -0.39 3.80
C TYR A 196 -14.73 0.79 3.02
N ALA A 197 -14.32 1.86 3.71
CA ALA A 197 -13.67 3.01 3.07
C ALA A 197 -12.36 2.66 2.37
N ILE A 198 -11.53 1.80 2.98
CA ILE A 198 -10.31 1.28 2.35
C ILE A 198 -10.63 0.54 1.04
N ASN A 199 -11.66 -0.32 1.06
CA ASN A 199 -12.06 -1.07 -0.13
C ASN A 199 -12.54 -0.13 -1.25
N VAL A 200 -13.38 0.86 -0.93
CA VAL A 200 -13.85 1.85 -1.90
C VAL A 200 -12.68 2.64 -2.50
N LEU A 201 -11.74 3.10 -1.67
CA LEU A 201 -10.54 3.79 -2.13
C LEU A 201 -9.74 2.91 -3.10
N HIS A 202 -9.52 1.65 -2.77
CA HIS A 202 -8.79 0.71 -3.60
C HIS A 202 -9.47 0.47 -4.96
N GLU A 203 -10.79 0.21 -4.94
CA GLU A 203 -11.58 -0.03 -6.16
C GLU A 203 -11.56 1.19 -7.08
N GLU A 204 -11.78 2.39 -6.56
CA GLU A 204 -11.79 3.61 -7.35
C GLU A 204 -10.38 3.98 -7.85
N THR A 205 -9.33 3.75 -7.05
CA THR A 205 -7.94 3.92 -7.48
C THR A 205 -7.61 3.02 -8.67
N LYS A 206 -7.92 1.72 -8.55
CA LYS A 206 -7.69 0.74 -9.61
C LYS A 206 -8.43 1.10 -10.89
N LEU A 207 -9.66 1.60 -10.77
CA LEU A 207 -10.44 2.06 -11.93
C LEU A 207 -9.75 3.23 -12.65
N HIS A 208 -9.26 4.23 -11.91
CA HIS A 208 -8.56 5.37 -12.50
C HIS A 208 -7.20 4.97 -13.09
N GLU A 209 -6.47 4.05 -12.46
CA GLU A 209 -5.24 3.48 -13.03
C GLU A 209 -5.50 2.82 -14.39
N GLN A 210 -6.54 1.99 -14.49
CA GLN A 210 -6.93 1.34 -15.75
C GLN A 210 -7.32 2.35 -16.83
N LYS A 211 -8.04 3.41 -16.47
CA LYS A 211 -8.35 4.50 -17.41
C LYS A 211 -7.09 5.19 -17.92
N ILE A 212 -6.13 5.46 -17.05
CA ILE A 212 -4.85 6.10 -17.41
C ILE A 212 -4.07 5.22 -18.38
N VAL A 213 -3.97 3.91 -18.10
CA VAL A 213 -3.30 2.97 -18.99
C VAL A 213 -3.98 2.94 -20.37
N GLY A 214 -5.31 2.86 -20.42
CA GLY A 214 -6.06 2.91 -21.68
C GLY A 214 -5.89 4.23 -22.45
N GLU A 215 -5.87 5.37 -21.76
CA GLU A 215 -5.57 6.68 -22.37
C GLU A 215 -4.16 6.71 -23.00
N ILE A 216 -3.16 6.12 -22.33
CA ILE A 216 -1.78 6.02 -22.82
C ILE A 216 -1.73 5.13 -24.07
N GLU A 217 -2.37 3.96 -24.05
CA GLU A 217 -2.41 3.04 -25.19
C GLU A 217 -3.07 3.68 -26.41
N GLN A 218 -4.24 4.31 -26.24
CA GLN A 218 -4.92 5.02 -27.33
C GLN A 218 -4.08 6.15 -27.92
N MET A 219 -3.33 6.85 -27.06
CA MET A 219 -2.42 7.90 -27.50
C MET A 219 -1.28 7.32 -28.34
N TRP A 220 -0.68 6.22 -27.91
CA TRP A 220 0.34 5.50 -28.67
C TRP A 220 -0.16 5.06 -30.04
N GLU A 221 -1.31 4.38 -30.11
CA GLU A 221 -1.92 3.96 -31.37
C GLU A 221 -2.16 5.15 -32.31
N THR A 222 -2.71 6.24 -31.78
CA THR A 222 -2.98 7.46 -32.57
C THR A 222 -1.69 8.08 -33.14
N PHE A 223 -0.60 8.08 -32.37
CA PHE A 223 0.67 8.63 -32.84
C PHE A 223 1.39 7.69 -33.81
N GLU A 224 1.33 6.37 -33.59
CA GLU A 224 1.89 5.37 -34.50
C GLU A 224 1.22 5.46 -35.88
N ASP A 225 -0.10 5.61 -35.91
CA ASP A 225 -0.88 5.84 -37.13
C ASP A 225 -0.44 7.13 -37.86
N LYS A 226 -0.28 8.23 -37.11
CA LYS A 226 0.16 9.51 -37.69
C LYS A 226 1.58 9.43 -38.24
N ILE A 227 2.49 8.78 -37.51
CA ILE A 227 3.88 8.58 -37.94
C ILE A 227 3.91 7.72 -39.20
N SER A 228 3.13 6.64 -39.24
CA SER A 228 3.03 5.75 -40.40
C SER A 228 2.55 6.48 -41.66
N ARG A 229 1.50 7.31 -41.53
CA ARG A 229 1.01 8.15 -42.64
C ARG A 229 2.09 9.12 -43.11
N LEU A 230 2.70 9.86 -42.19
CA LEU A 230 3.74 10.83 -42.53
C LEU A 230 4.94 10.16 -43.20
N LYS A 231 5.34 8.96 -42.73
CA LYS A 231 6.43 8.19 -43.34
C LYS A 231 6.10 7.84 -44.79
N SER A 232 4.88 7.40 -45.08
CA SER A 232 4.46 7.11 -46.46
C SER A 232 4.48 8.35 -47.37
N GLU A 233 4.02 9.51 -46.88
CA GLU A 233 4.08 10.77 -47.63
C GLU A 233 5.52 11.20 -47.93
N VAL A 234 6.42 11.02 -46.95
CA VAL A 234 7.85 11.33 -47.09
C VAL A 234 8.53 10.38 -48.07
N GLU A 235 8.24 9.07 -47.99
CA GLU A 235 8.78 8.07 -48.93
C GLU A 235 8.35 8.36 -50.36
N GLU A 236 7.07 8.69 -50.59
CA GLU A 236 6.58 9.09 -51.91
C GLU A 236 7.32 10.34 -52.43
N ARG A 237 7.56 11.32 -51.55
CA ARG A 237 8.31 12.53 -51.93
C ARG A 237 9.78 12.24 -52.25
N ILE A 238 10.41 11.34 -51.52
CA ILE A 238 11.78 10.88 -51.78
C ILE A 238 11.83 10.18 -53.16
N GLU A 239 10.87 9.33 -53.46
CA GLU A 239 10.80 8.63 -54.74
C GLU A 239 10.62 9.60 -55.92
N GLN A 240 9.72 10.59 -55.78
CA GLN A 240 9.54 11.65 -56.78
C GLN A 240 10.84 12.41 -57.03
N LEU A 241 11.50 12.89 -55.97
CA LEU A 241 12.75 13.65 -56.08
C LEU A 241 13.90 12.81 -56.66
N THR A 242 13.98 11.52 -56.30
CA THR A 242 14.98 10.60 -56.84
C THR A 242 14.76 10.38 -58.33
N THR A 243 13.52 10.19 -58.75
CA THR A 243 13.15 10.04 -60.16
C THR A 243 13.48 11.31 -60.95
N GLU A 244 13.15 12.49 -60.42
CA GLU A 244 13.49 13.78 -61.04
C GLU A 244 15.00 13.96 -61.22
N ARG A 245 15.78 13.60 -60.19
CA ARG A 245 17.25 13.64 -60.23
C ARG A 245 17.79 12.71 -61.31
N ASP A 246 17.32 11.48 -61.38
CA ASP A 246 17.83 10.48 -62.31
C ASP A 246 17.49 10.83 -63.77
N VAL A 247 16.30 11.42 -64.00
CA VAL A 247 15.95 11.98 -65.31
C VAL A 247 16.89 13.12 -65.71
N LYS A 248 17.22 14.03 -64.78
CA LYS A 248 18.19 15.12 -65.04
C LYS A 248 19.58 14.57 -65.34
N ILE A 249 20.08 13.62 -64.55
CA ILE A 249 21.38 12.97 -64.79
C ILE A 249 21.41 12.33 -66.18
N LYS A 250 20.39 11.56 -66.54
CA LYS A 250 20.29 10.90 -67.85
C LYS A 250 20.27 11.91 -69.01
N ARG A 251 19.60 13.06 -68.84
CA ARG A 251 19.61 14.14 -69.84
C ARG A 251 21.01 14.73 -70.00
N ILE A 252 21.67 15.07 -68.89
CA ILE A 252 23.04 15.61 -68.91
C ILE A 252 23.98 14.62 -69.59
N PHE A 253 23.96 13.35 -69.18
CA PHE A 253 24.80 12.31 -69.75
C PHE A 253 24.61 12.16 -71.26
N LYS A 254 23.36 12.19 -71.74
CA LYS A 254 23.04 12.12 -73.17
C LYS A 254 23.55 13.34 -73.96
N VAL A 255 23.53 14.53 -73.36
CA VAL A 255 24.10 15.74 -73.97
C VAL A 255 25.63 15.61 -74.04
N SER A 256 26.28 15.30 -72.91
CA SER A 256 27.73 15.14 -72.86
C SER A 256 28.25 14.02 -73.77
N GLU A 257 27.52 12.91 -73.90
CA GLU A 257 27.89 11.81 -74.82
C GLU A 257 27.83 12.25 -76.29
N ARG A 258 26.85 13.11 -76.65
CA ARG A 258 26.76 13.67 -78.01
C ARG A 258 27.93 14.62 -78.27
N GLU A 259 28.22 15.52 -77.33
CA GLU A 259 29.36 16.44 -77.42
C GLU A 259 30.68 15.68 -77.54
N LEU A 260 30.87 14.63 -76.73
CA LEU A 260 32.05 13.76 -76.80
C LEU A 260 32.19 13.10 -78.17
N LYS A 261 31.10 12.58 -78.75
CA LYS A 261 31.11 11.99 -80.10
C LYS A 261 31.48 13.01 -81.19
N VAL A 262 31.03 14.25 -81.06
CA VAL A 262 31.40 15.33 -81.99
C VAL A 262 32.89 15.64 -81.85
N ALA A 263 33.38 15.87 -80.63
CA ALA A 263 34.79 16.15 -80.38
C ALA A 263 35.73 15.02 -80.84
N LEU A 264 35.34 13.75 -80.63
CA LEU A 264 36.11 12.60 -81.13
C LEU A 264 36.18 12.54 -82.66
N LYS A 265 35.09 12.90 -83.36
CA LYS A 265 35.09 12.97 -84.83
C LYS A 265 35.97 14.10 -85.36
N GLU A 266 35.95 15.25 -84.71
CA GLU A 266 36.83 16.38 -85.06
C GLU A 266 38.29 16.03 -84.84
N ARG A 267 38.62 15.47 -83.66
CA ARG A 267 39.97 14.98 -83.37
C ARG A 267 40.47 13.99 -84.42
N ALA A 268 39.64 13.02 -84.83
CA ALA A 268 40.02 12.05 -85.85
C ALA A 268 40.29 12.71 -87.23
N LYS A 269 39.51 13.74 -87.61
CA LYS A 269 39.77 14.52 -88.83
C LYS A 269 41.09 15.29 -88.74
N ASP A 270 41.35 15.90 -87.60
CA ASP A 270 42.58 16.66 -87.37
C ASP A 270 43.80 15.75 -87.35
N GLU A 271 43.73 14.56 -86.73
CA GLU A 271 44.77 13.52 -86.79
C GLU A 271 45.05 13.09 -88.23
N GLN A 272 44.01 12.81 -89.04
CA GLN A 272 44.19 12.48 -90.47
C GLN A 272 44.84 13.62 -91.26
N LYS A 273 44.45 14.86 -90.97
CA LYS A 273 45.01 16.04 -91.63
C LYS A 273 46.48 16.24 -91.24
N LEU A 274 46.81 16.00 -89.97
CA LEU A 274 48.18 16.03 -89.46
C LEU A 274 49.03 14.98 -90.18
N GLU A 275 48.59 13.72 -90.24
CA GLU A 275 49.29 12.65 -90.96
C GLU A 275 49.53 12.98 -92.43
N LYS A 276 48.55 13.61 -93.09
CA LYS A 276 48.70 14.06 -94.48
C LYS A 276 49.76 15.15 -94.61
N LEU A 277 49.71 16.16 -93.75
CA LEU A 277 50.70 17.24 -93.72
C LEU A 277 52.10 16.74 -93.39
N GLU A 278 52.22 15.74 -92.51
CA GLU A 278 53.50 15.08 -92.20
C GLU A 278 54.04 14.30 -93.41
N ARG A 279 53.19 13.56 -94.12
CA ARG A 279 53.55 12.91 -95.39
C ARG A 279 54.00 13.92 -96.44
N ASP A 280 53.23 15.00 -96.62
CA ASP A 280 53.56 16.06 -97.57
C ASP A 280 54.87 16.75 -97.19
N LYS A 281 55.10 17.05 -95.90
CA LYS A 281 56.36 17.58 -95.38
C LYS A 281 57.53 16.65 -95.71
N HIS A 282 57.38 15.35 -95.51
CA HIS A 282 58.41 14.37 -95.85
C HIS A 282 58.70 14.33 -97.37
N VAL A 283 57.67 14.44 -98.20
CA VAL A 283 57.81 14.56 -99.67
C VAL A 283 58.51 15.86 -100.07
N TYR A 284 58.12 17.00 -99.49
CA TYR A 284 58.77 18.28 -99.72
C TYR A 284 60.22 18.29 -99.25
N GLN A 285 60.53 17.68 -98.10
CA GLN A 285 61.90 17.52 -97.61
C GLN A 285 62.74 16.65 -98.54
N LYS A 286 62.21 15.52 -99.03
CA LYS A 286 62.87 14.70 -100.08
C LYS A 286 63.08 15.51 -101.36
N ARG A 287 62.08 16.24 -101.85
CA ARG A 287 62.21 17.11 -103.04
C ARG A 287 63.25 18.21 -102.83
N LYS A 288 63.30 18.82 -101.63
CA LYS A 288 64.31 19.82 -101.26
C LYS A 288 65.71 19.21 -101.24
N GLN A 289 65.90 18.00 -100.69
CA GLN A 289 67.17 17.29 -100.74
C GLN A 289 67.59 16.95 -102.17
N ILE A 290 66.66 16.50 -103.02
CA ILE A 290 66.92 16.21 -104.45
C ILE A 290 67.31 17.49 -105.21
N ARG A 291 66.62 18.62 -104.98
CA ARG A 291 66.98 19.92 -105.58
C ARG A 291 68.32 20.43 -105.07
N LYS A 292 68.63 20.24 -103.78
CA LYS A 292 69.93 20.57 -103.19
C LYS A 292 71.07 19.72 -103.77
N SER A 293 70.82 18.47 -104.15
CA SER A 293 71.79 17.62 -104.88
C SER A 293 71.94 17.94 -106.36
N ARG A 294 71.05 18.78 -106.93
CA ARG A 294 71.06 19.22 -108.33
C ARG A 294 71.59 20.65 -108.56
N GLY A 295 71.90 21.40 -107.49
CA GLY A 295 72.55 22.71 -107.59
C GLY A 295 71.64 23.89 -107.96
N ASP A 296 70.31 23.79 -107.80
CA ASP A 296 69.39 24.91 -108.07
C ASP A 296 69.29 25.85 -106.85
N GLU A 297 69.58 27.13 -107.07
CA GLU A 297 69.33 28.22 -106.11
C GLU A 297 67.82 28.37 -105.84
N THR A 298 67.49 28.62 -104.58
CA THR A 298 66.11 28.64 -104.12
C THR A 298 65.54 30.05 -104.28
N GLY A 299 64.63 30.26 -105.22
CA GLY A 299 63.74 31.42 -105.21
C GLY A 299 63.19 31.78 -106.57
N VAL A 300 61.95 32.27 -106.58
CA VAL A 300 61.21 32.79 -107.74
C VAL A 300 60.58 31.72 -108.63
N THR A 301 59.31 31.40 -108.35
CA THR A 301 58.20 31.86 -109.19
C THR A 301 56.83 31.44 -108.62
N TYR A 302 55.88 32.37 -108.73
CA TYR A 302 54.41 32.26 -108.55
C TYR A 302 53.85 32.00 -107.15
N TRP A 303 53.38 33.07 -106.48
CA TRP A 303 51.97 33.50 -106.51
C TRP A 303 51.91 35.03 -106.60
#